data_AF-A0A6S8VWK4-F1
#
_entry.id   AF-A0A6S8VWK4-F1
#
_cell.length_a   1.000
_cell.length_b   1.000
_cell.length_c   1.000
_cell.angle_alpha   90.00
_cell.angle_beta   90.00
_cell.angle_gamma   90.00
#
_symmetry.space_group_name_H-M   'P 1'
#
loop_
_entity.id
_entity.type
_entity.pdbx_description
1 polymer ?
#
loop_
_entity_poly.entity_id
_entity_poly.type
_entity_poly.pdbx_seq_one_letter_code
_entity_poly.pdbx_strand_id
1 'polypeptide(L)'
;TIHYSTNQNHILKQQHDTNLRQLKLSISAINIMFNITISLLLLAISVIAINAFAPHGSTGVERTFLSQLDAIKRGSSVRIKRTESYWYNEIGTVATADKPGIVRYPIVVRFEKVNYAGTTTNNFSYDEVEEVVEEKEEK
;
A
#
# COMPACT_ATOMS: atom_id res chain seq x y z
N THR A 1 59.72 58.36 -13.57
CA THR A 1 59.50 57.01 -14.14
C THR A 1 59.25 55.94 -13.07
N ILE A 2 60.03 55.89 -11.98
CA ILE A 2 59.89 54.83 -10.94
C ILE A 2 58.53 54.88 -10.20
N HIS A 3 58.03 56.07 -9.84
CA HIS A 3 56.73 56.21 -9.15
C HIS A 3 55.52 55.69 -9.94
N TYR A 4 55.55 55.80 -11.27
CA TYR A 4 54.47 55.29 -12.12
C TYR A 4 54.51 53.76 -12.19
N SER A 5 55.72 53.19 -12.29
CA SER A 5 55.93 51.73 -12.29
C SER A 5 55.47 51.08 -10.97
N THR A 6 55.77 51.69 -9.82
CA THR A 6 55.31 51.19 -8.51
C THR A 6 53.79 51.21 -8.37
N ASN A 7 53.12 52.25 -8.89
CA ASN A 7 51.66 52.36 -8.87
C ASN A 7 51.00 51.30 -9.76
N GLN A 8 51.54 51.06 -10.96
CA GLN A 8 51.07 50.01 -11.87
C GLN A 8 51.21 48.61 -11.23
N ASN A 9 52.32 48.32 -10.56
CA ASN A 9 52.51 47.04 -9.86
C ASN A 9 51.51 46.85 -8.70
N HIS A 10 51.16 47.93 -8.00
CA HIS A 10 50.15 47.88 -6.93
C HIS A 10 48.75 47.58 -7.50
N ILE A 11 48.39 48.21 -8.61
CA ILE A 11 47.11 47.97 -9.30
C ILE A 11 47.03 46.52 -9.80
N LEU A 12 48.10 46.01 -10.41
CA LEU A 12 48.16 44.63 -10.89
C LEU A 12 48.02 43.62 -9.74
N LYS A 13 48.66 43.88 -8.60
CA LYS A 13 48.53 43.03 -7.40
C LYS A 13 47.10 43.08 -6.85
N GLN A 14 46.50 44.26 -6.76
CA GLN A 14 45.12 44.43 -6.31
C GLN A 14 44.14 43.70 -7.23
N GLN A 15 44.33 43.77 -8.54
CA GLN A 15 43.51 43.07 -9.53
C GLN A 15 43.67 41.54 -9.44
N HIS A 16 44.89 41.05 -9.26
CA HIS A 16 45.19 39.64 -9.02
C HIS A 16 44.50 39.13 -7.73
N ASP A 17 44.56 39.89 -6.64
CA ASP A 17 43.90 39.54 -5.38
C ASP A 17 42.37 39.55 -5.50
N THR A 18 41.79 40.48 -6.27
CA THR A 18 40.35 40.46 -6.55
C THR A 18 39.96 39.24 -7.39
N ASN A 19 40.73 38.88 -8.41
CA ASN A 19 40.45 37.70 -9.24
C ASN A 19 40.54 36.39 -8.43
N LEU A 20 41.55 36.27 -7.55
CA LEU A 20 41.67 35.14 -6.64
C LEU A 20 40.51 35.04 -5.66
N ARG A 21 40.04 36.17 -5.11
CA ARG A 21 38.85 36.20 -4.25
C ARG A 21 37.59 35.77 -5.01
N GLN A 22 37.40 36.27 -6.23
CA GLN A 22 36.28 35.88 -7.08
C GLN A 22 36.32 34.40 -7.43
N LEU A 23 37.50 33.85 -7.74
CA LEU A 23 37.67 32.42 -8.05
C LEU A 23 37.32 31.52 -6.86
N LYS A 24 37.72 31.91 -5.64
CA LYS A 24 37.39 31.16 -4.41
C LYS A 24 35.89 31.21 -4.12
N LEU A 25 35.27 32.37 -4.30
CA LEU A 25 33.83 32.55 -4.15
C LEU A 25 33.05 31.74 -5.18
N SER A 26 33.49 31.72 -6.44
CA SER A 26 32.83 30.95 -7.50
C SER A 26 32.95 29.44 -7.27
N ILE A 27 34.11 28.94 -6.85
CA ILE A 27 34.28 27.50 -6.54
C ILE A 27 33.41 27.09 -5.34
N SER A 28 33.38 27.91 -4.28
CA SER A 28 32.50 27.66 -3.14
C SER A 28 31.03 27.68 -3.54
N ALA A 29 30.63 28.64 -4.38
CA ALA A 29 29.28 28.72 -4.92
C ALA A 29 28.92 27.50 -5.77
N ILE A 30 29.82 27.02 -6.64
CA ILE A 30 29.61 25.81 -7.45
C ILE A 30 29.39 24.58 -6.56
N ASN A 31 30.21 24.40 -5.52
CA ASN A 31 30.06 23.28 -4.59
C ASN A 31 28.74 23.35 -3.82
N ILE A 32 28.32 24.55 -3.40
CA ILE A 32 27.03 24.78 -2.74
C ILE A 32 25.89 24.47 -3.71
N MET A 33 25.95 24.97 -4.94
CA MET A 33 24.93 24.72 -5.96
C MET A 33 24.83 23.23 -6.32
N PHE A 34 25.96 22.54 -6.48
CA PHE A 34 25.99 21.09 -6.77
C PHE A 34 25.31 20.28 -5.65
N ASN A 35 25.64 20.56 -4.39
CA ASN A 35 25.04 19.88 -3.24
C ASN A 35 23.53 20.16 -3.11
N ILE A 36 23.09 21.40 -3.37
CA ILE A 36 21.66 21.75 -3.38
C ILE A 36 20.94 21.02 -4.52
N THR A 37 21.52 20.97 -5.72
CA THR A 37 20.91 20.27 -6.86
C THR A 37 20.79 18.76 -6.65
N ILE A 38 21.80 18.12 -6.05
CA ILE A 38 21.74 16.68 -5.71
C ILE A 38 20.70 16.43 -4.64
N SER A 39 20.61 17.28 -3.60
CA SER A 39 19.63 17.14 -2.54
C SER A 39 18.18 17.27 -3.05
N LEU A 40 17.91 18.25 -3.93
CA LEU A 40 16.60 18.41 -4.56
C LEU A 40 16.24 17.26 -5.50
N LEU A 41 17.23 16.71 -6.24
CA LEU A 41 17.02 15.55 -7.11
C LEU A 41 16.69 14.29 -6.29
N LEU A 42 17.41 14.04 -5.20
CA LEU A 42 17.15 12.90 -4.30
C LEU A 42 15.78 13.02 -3.62
N LEU A 43 15.38 14.24 -3.24
CA LEU A 43 14.07 14.50 -2.67
C LEU A 43 12.94 14.31 -3.71
N ALA A 44 13.16 14.66 -4.97
CA ALA A 44 12.16 14.44 -6.03
C ALA A 44 11.96 12.94 -6.34
N ILE A 45 13.03 12.13 -6.31
CA ILE A 45 12.96 10.68 -6.57
C ILE A 45 12.22 9.95 -5.43
N SER A 46 12.36 10.38 -4.17
CA SER A 46 11.64 9.74 -3.06
C SER A 46 10.13 9.94 -3.13
N VAL A 47 9.66 11.08 -3.63
CA VAL A 47 8.21 11.35 -3.83
C VAL A 47 7.61 10.44 -4.90
N ILE A 48 8.38 10.06 -5.92
CA ILE A 48 7.93 9.13 -6.97
C ILE A 48 7.87 7.68 -6.45
N ALA A 49 8.81 7.28 -5.57
CA ALA A 49 8.84 5.92 -5.01
C ALA A 49 7.65 5.62 -4.08
N ILE A 50 7.10 6.63 -3.39
CA ILE A 50 5.92 6.45 -2.53
C ILE A 50 4.66 6.15 -3.37
N ASN A 51 4.57 6.69 -4.60
CA ASN A 51 3.42 6.51 -5.47
C ASN A 51 3.47 5.22 -6.31
N ALA A 52 4.60 4.51 -6.35
CA ALA A 52 4.79 3.28 -7.13
C ALA A 52 4.88 2.00 -6.27
N PHE A 53 4.84 2.14 -4.95
CA PHE A 53 4.74 1.03 -4.00
C PHE A 53 3.38 1.06 -3.27
N ALA A 54 2.32 1.40 -3.99
CA ALA A 54 1.02 0.87 -3.63
C ALA A 54 1.04 -0.65 -3.94
N PRO A 55 0.51 -1.52 -3.07
CA PRO A 55 0.32 -2.90 -3.46
C PRO A 55 -0.55 -2.90 -4.71
N HIS A 56 0.00 -3.38 -5.83
CA HIS A 56 -0.77 -3.69 -7.03
C HIS A 56 -1.58 -4.96 -6.72
N GLY A 57 -2.52 -4.83 -5.78
CA GLY A 57 -3.63 -5.75 -5.67
C GLY A 57 -4.35 -5.69 -6.99
N SER A 58 -4.36 -6.84 -7.67
CA SER A 58 -5.14 -7.20 -8.84
C SER A 58 -6.06 -6.09 -9.34
N THR A 59 -5.87 -5.67 -10.59
CA THR A 59 -6.84 -4.95 -11.41
C THR A 59 -8.24 -5.54 -11.19
N GLY A 60 -8.93 -4.97 -10.21
CA GLY A 60 -10.27 -5.33 -9.83
C GLY A 60 -11.14 -4.88 -10.98
N VAL A 61 -11.86 -5.84 -11.56
CA VAL A 61 -13.04 -5.55 -12.34
C VAL A 61 -13.97 -4.74 -11.43
N GLU A 62 -13.87 -3.42 -11.51
CA GLU A 62 -14.79 -2.48 -10.88
C GLU A 62 -16.09 -2.54 -11.68
N ARG A 63 -16.84 -3.63 -11.49
CA ARG A 63 -18.26 -3.67 -11.78
C ARG A 63 -18.97 -3.67 -10.44
N THR A 64 -19.43 -2.49 -10.03
CA THR A 64 -20.79 -2.21 -9.55
C THR A 64 -21.67 -3.46 -9.29
N PHE A 65 -21.30 -4.26 -8.30
CA PHE A 65 -22.13 -5.30 -7.66
C PHE A 65 -22.15 -5.11 -6.14
N LEU A 66 -21.85 -3.90 -5.68
CA LEU A 66 -21.83 -3.52 -4.27
C LEU A 66 -23.24 -3.22 -3.78
N SER A 67 -24.01 -4.26 -3.50
CA SER A 67 -25.05 -4.24 -2.45
C SER A 67 -25.52 -5.62 -1.99
N GLN A 68 -25.11 -6.72 -2.63
CA GLN A 68 -25.69 -8.05 -2.34
C GLN A 68 -24.71 -9.09 -1.76
N LEU A 69 -23.39 -8.90 -1.91
CA LEU A 69 -22.40 -9.87 -1.42
C LEU A 69 -21.87 -9.58 0.00
N ASP A 70 -22.18 -8.43 0.58
CA ASP A 70 -21.82 -8.08 1.97
C ASP A 70 -22.93 -8.50 2.98
N ALA A 71 -23.88 -9.33 2.54
CA ALA A 71 -25.05 -9.71 3.33
C ALA A 71 -24.68 -10.58 4.54
N ILE A 72 -23.73 -11.50 4.37
CA ILE A 72 -23.42 -12.51 5.38
C ILE A 72 -22.49 -11.92 6.44
N LYS A 73 -23.05 -11.67 7.62
CA LYS A 73 -22.28 -11.18 8.76
C LYS A 73 -21.70 -12.31 9.58
N ARG A 74 -20.65 -11.98 10.33
CA ARG A 74 -20.14 -12.85 11.39
C ARG A 74 -21.28 -13.18 12.37
N GLY A 75 -21.45 -14.47 12.67
CA GLY A 75 -22.49 -14.97 13.55
C GLY A 75 -23.81 -15.34 12.86
N SER A 76 -24.00 -15.02 11.58
CA SER A 76 -25.16 -15.50 10.83
C SER A 76 -25.16 -17.03 10.70
N SER A 77 -26.36 -17.62 10.66
CA SER A 77 -26.57 -19.01 10.28
C SER A 77 -26.56 -19.14 8.76
N VAL A 78 -25.73 -20.05 8.24
CA VAL A 78 -25.61 -20.29 6.80
C VAL A 78 -25.78 -21.75 6.48
N ARG A 79 -26.49 -22.04 5.38
CA ARG A 79 -26.64 -23.37 4.80
C ARG A 79 -25.61 -23.56 3.69
N ILE A 80 -24.94 -24.72 3.70
CA ILE A 80 -23.92 -25.03 2.69
C ILE A 80 -24.54 -25.69 1.46
N LYS A 81 -24.26 -25.16 0.26
CA LYS A 81 -24.76 -25.65 -1.04
C LYS A 81 -23.71 -26.41 -1.85
N ARG A 82 -22.47 -26.50 -1.36
CA ARG A 82 -21.38 -27.27 -1.97
C ARG A 82 -21.61 -28.77 -1.82
N THR A 83 -21.83 -29.49 -2.93
CA THR A 83 -22.18 -30.92 -2.94
C THR A 83 -21.11 -31.85 -2.39
N GLU A 84 -19.84 -31.47 -2.52
CA GLU A 84 -18.69 -32.22 -2.04
C GLU A 84 -18.37 -31.95 -0.56
N SER A 85 -19.07 -31.01 0.09
CA SER A 85 -18.91 -30.74 1.50
C SER A 85 -19.56 -31.83 2.36
N TYR A 86 -18.90 -32.24 3.44
CA TYR A 86 -19.48 -33.13 4.45
C TYR A 86 -20.80 -32.59 5.01
N TRP A 87 -20.89 -31.27 5.17
CA TRP A 87 -22.04 -30.55 5.71
C TRP A 87 -22.99 -30.05 4.61
N TYR A 88 -23.10 -30.75 3.47
CA TYR A 88 -24.00 -30.35 2.40
C TYR A 88 -25.46 -30.27 2.90
N ASN A 89 -26.09 -29.13 2.65
CA ASN A 89 -27.41 -28.72 3.16
C ASN A 89 -27.55 -28.62 4.68
N GLU A 90 -26.48 -28.78 5.46
CA GLU A 90 -26.51 -28.51 6.89
C GLU A 90 -26.28 -27.01 7.18
N ILE A 91 -26.75 -26.58 8.35
CA ILE A 91 -26.63 -25.21 8.83
C ILE A 91 -25.43 -25.13 9.77
N GLY A 92 -24.62 -24.10 9.61
CA GLY A 92 -23.51 -23.77 10.50
C GLY A 92 -23.47 -22.28 10.83
N THR A 93 -22.69 -21.93 11.84
CA THR A 93 -22.52 -20.54 12.28
C THR A 93 -21.25 -19.95 11.69
N VAL A 94 -21.36 -18.77 11.10
CA VAL A 94 -20.20 -18.05 10.54
C VAL A 94 -19.30 -17.53 11.66
N ALA A 95 -18.06 -18.01 11.72
CA ALA A 95 -17.05 -17.56 12.67
C ALA A 95 -16.41 -16.22 12.26
N THR A 96 -16.12 -16.08 10.98
CA THR A 96 -15.53 -14.89 10.35
C THR A 96 -15.99 -14.82 8.89
N ALA A 97 -16.25 -13.60 8.40
CA ALA A 97 -16.52 -13.34 7.00
C ALA A 97 -15.65 -12.15 6.54
N ASP A 98 -14.78 -12.39 5.55
CA ASP A 98 -13.93 -11.36 4.95
C ASP A 98 -14.57 -10.75 3.69
N LYS A 99 -14.12 -9.56 3.29
CA LYS A 99 -14.63 -8.89 2.10
C LYS A 99 -14.43 -9.74 0.84
N PRO A 100 -15.43 -9.81 -0.07
CA PRO A 100 -15.28 -10.52 -1.33
C PRO A 100 -14.15 -9.91 -2.18
N GLY A 101 -13.38 -10.78 -2.86
CA GLY A 101 -12.38 -10.37 -3.85
C GLY A 101 -10.92 -10.35 -3.38
N ILE A 102 -10.65 -10.36 -2.07
CA ILE A 102 -9.27 -10.46 -1.53
C ILE A 102 -8.87 -11.92 -1.31
N VAL A 103 -9.77 -12.70 -0.71
CA VAL A 103 -9.56 -14.11 -0.36
C VAL A 103 -10.56 -14.96 -1.13
N ARG A 104 -10.10 -16.10 -1.69
CA ARG A 104 -10.94 -16.99 -2.51
C ARG A 104 -12.08 -17.63 -1.72
N TYR A 105 -11.81 -18.03 -0.48
CA TYR A 105 -12.77 -18.65 0.45
C TYR A 105 -12.85 -17.81 1.74
N PRO A 106 -13.54 -16.66 1.69
CA PRO A 106 -13.53 -15.66 2.76
C PRO A 106 -14.42 -16.00 3.97
N ILE A 107 -15.29 -17.01 3.87
CA ILE A 107 -16.25 -17.34 4.93
C ILE A 107 -15.74 -18.55 5.70
N VAL A 108 -15.56 -18.42 7.00
CA VAL A 108 -15.22 -19.54 7.89
C VAL A 108 -16.46 -19.95 8.67
N VAL A 109 -16.91 -21.19 8.52
CA VAL A 109 -18.13 -21.69 9.17
C VAL A 109 -17.77 -22.76 10.20
N ARG A 110 -18.44 -22.71 11.35
CA ARG A 110 -18.36 -23.70 12.45
C ARG A 110 -19.65 -24.51 12.50
N PHE A 111 -19.50 -25.83 12.61
CA PHE A 111 -20.61 -26.78 12.72
C PHE A 111 -20.59 -27.51 14.06
N GLU A 112 -21.73 -28.08 14.43
CA GLU A 112 -21.84 -28.95 15.61
C GLU A 112 -21.26 -30.34 15.34
N LYS A 113 -21.52 -30.91 14.15
CA LYS A 113 -20.99 -32.22 13.74
C LYS A 113 -19.54 -32.13 13.32
N VAL A 114 -18.76 -33.12 13.72
CA VAL A 114 -17.35 -33.30 13.36
C VAL A 114 -17.25 -34.11 12.06
N ASN A 115 -16.38 -33.71 11.13
CA ASN A 115 -16.14 -34.48 9.91
C ASN A 115 -15.22 -35.70 10.14
N TYR A 116 -14.93 -36.45 9.08
CA TYR A 116 -14.04 -37.62 9.12
C TYR A 116 -12.61 -37.31 9.60
N ALA A 117 -12.16 -36.06 9.47
CA ALA A 117 -10.83 -35.62 9.88
C ALA A 117 -10.80 -35.04 11.31
N GLY A 118 -11.91 -35.10 12.05
CA GLY A 118 -11.95 -34.56 13.41
C GLY A 118 -12.12 -33.04 13.47
N THR A 119 -12.45 -32.36 12.37
CA THR A 119 -12.61 -30.90 12.33
C THR A 119 -14.08 -30.48 12.20
N THR A 120 -14.43 -29.36 12.84
CA THR A 120 -15.78 -28.75 12.82
C THR A 120 -15.83 -27.45 12.03
N THR A 121 -14.70 -27.04 11.44
CA THR A 121 -14.53 -25.74 10.78
C THR A 121 -14.09 -25.94 9.35
N ASN A 122 -14.67 -25.18 8.42
CA ASN A 122 -14.22 -25.16 7.02
C ASN A 122 -14.46 -23.78 6.39
N ASN A 123 -13.80 -23.54 5.25
CA ASN A 123 -13.86 -22.28 4.52
C ASN A 123 -14.71 -22.42 3.25
N PHE A 124 -15.54 -21.41 3.01
CA PHE A 124 -16.46 -21.34 1.90
C PHE A 124 -16.42 -19.97 1.19
N SER A 125 -16.94 -19.95 -0.02
CA SER A 125 -17.18 -18.77 -0.86
C SER A 125 -18.63 -18.31 -0.76
N TYR A 126 -18.92 -17.08 -1.18
CA TYR A 126 -20.26 -16.49 -1.10
C TYR A 126 -21.28 -17.15 -2.05
N ASP A 127 -20.84 -17.80 -3.12
CA ASP A 127 -21.67 -18.44 -4.15
C ASP A 127 -22.20 -19.82 -3.74
N GLU A 128 -21.64 -20.42 -2.70
CA GLU A 128 -21.95 -21.77 -2.25
C GLU A 128 -22.55 -21.83 -0.84
N VAL A 129 -22.86 -20.66 -0.27
CA VAL A 129 -23.55 -20.54 1.01
C VAL A 129 -24.84 -19.76 0.81
N GLU A 130 -25.85 -20.13 1.59
CA GLU A 130 -27.14 -19.47 1.60
C GLU A 130 -27.44 -19.03 3.04
N GLU A 131 -27.67 -17.75 3.28
CA GLU A 131 -28.04 -17.25 4.61
C GLU A 131 -29.45 -17.74 4.97
N VAL A 132 -29.59 -18.32 6.16
CA VAL A 132 -30.87 -18.78 6.68
C VAL A 132 -31.21 -17.92 7.89
N VAL A 133 -32.28 -17.13 7.76
CA VAL A 133 -32.86 -16.45 8.92
C VAL A 133 -33.63 -17.50 9.71
N GLU A 134 -33.05 -17.97 10.79
CA GLU A 134 -33.77 -18.82 11.75
C GLU A 134 -34.79 -17.94 12.47
N GLU A 135 -36.05 -18.00 12.02
CA GLU A 135 -37.18 -17.57 12.83
C GLU A 135 -37.27 -18.52 14.03
N LYS A 136 -36.65 -18.12 15.14
CA LYS A 136 -36.88 -18.80 16.41
C LYS A 136 -38.32 -18.52 16.82
N GLU A 137 -39.23 -19.43 16.48
CA GLU A 137 -40.54 -19.51 17.12
C GLU A 137 -40.31 -19.74 18.61
N GLU A 138 -40.42 -18.67 19.39
CA GLU A 138 -40.41 -18.70 20.84
C GLU A 138 -41.70 -19.39 21.29
N LYS A 139 -41.58 -20.60 21.84
CA LYS A 139 -42.69 -21.42 22.32
C LYS A 139 -42.79 -21.38 23.83
#